data_AF-A0A1M6LKS0-F1
#
_entry.id   AF-A0A1M6LKS0-F1
#
_cell.length_a   1.000
_cell.length_b   1.000
_cell.length_c   1.000
_cell.angle_alpha   90.00
_cell.angle_beta   90.00
_cell.angle_gamma   90.00
#
_symmetry.space_group_name_H-M   'P 1'
#
loop_
_entity.id
_entity.type
_entity.pdbx_description
1 polymer ?
#
loop_
_entity_poly.entity_id
_entity_poly.type
_entity_poly.pdbx_seq_one_letter_code
_entity_poly.pdbx_strand_id
1 'polypeptide(L)'
;MSIIIHFLNNGDEAIKLIFLPRANYKLKAIAARVIAAAPNIEPWQYEIGIKPYNHSVISLCAENNFIDSNTIVYQIYFAVKKIYITSNKLHLLIYLEMNKQHSKAELHQAMDSILIWFLGDAFYYRHISRFKIIRRKYSKINFIPLDELKNIIQYKALN
;
A
#
# COMPACT_ATOMS: atom_id res chain seq x y z
N MET A 1 -11.20 -13.74 9.24
CA MET A 1 -9.84 -13.30 9.62
C MET A 1 -8.90 -13.84 8.55
N SER A 2 -8.19 -12.99 7.79
CA SER A 2 -7.44 -13.43 6.60
C SER A 2 -5.99 -12.93 6.61
N ILE A 3 -5.08 -13.82 6.23
CA ILE A 3 -3.70 -13.51 5.87
C ILE A 3 -3.71 -13.28 4.36
N ILE A 4 -3.16 -12.15 3.89
CA ILE A 4 -2.93 -11.95 2.46
C ILE A 4 -1.52 -12.44 2.15
N ILE A 5 -1.40 -13.26 1.11
CA ILE A 5 -0.13 -13.75 0.60
C ILE A 5 0.17 -12.97 -0.67
N HIS A 6 1.28 -12.21 -0.67
CA HIS A 6 1.79 -11.57 -1.88
C HIS A 6 2.97 -12.38 -2.43
N PHE A 7 2.93 -12.60 -3.75
CA PHE A 7 4.03 -13.17 -4.50
C PHE A 7 4.75 -12.04 -5.23
N LEU A 8 6.06 -11.90 -5.01
CA LEU A 8 6.91 -11.16 -5.95
C LEU A 8 7.72 -12.15 -6.76
N ASN A 9 7.73 -11.92 -8.07
CA ASN A 9 8.64 -12.57 -8.99
C ASN A 9 9.55 -11.50 -9.57
N ASN A 10 10.83 -11.51 -9.20
CA ASN A 10 11.83 -10.56 -9.65
C ASN A 10 12.68 -11.13 -10.83
N GLY A 11 12.10 -11.95 -11.71
CA GLY A 11 12.84 -12.58 -12.81
C GLY A 11 13.55 -13.86 -12.35
N ASP A 12 14.83 -14.06 -12.74
CA ASP A 12 15.67 -15.21 -12.33
C ASP A 12 16.01 -15.23 -10.82
N GLU A 13 15.39 -14.38 -10.01
CA GLU A 13 15.60 -14.25 -8.58
C GLU A 13 14.47 -14.82 -7.72
N ALA A 14 14.80 -15.02 -6.44
CA ALA A 14 13.97 -15.65 -5.42
C ALA A 14 12.48 -15.26 -5.45
N ILE A 15 11.59 -16.26 -5.39
CA ILE A 15 10.15 -16.05 -5.25
C ILE A 15 9.87 -15.68 -3.79
N LYS A 16 9.46 -14.42 -3.56
CA LYS A 16 9.14 -13.93 -2.22
C LYS A 16 7.67 -14.15 -1.89
N LEU A 17 7.43 -14.84 -0.78
CA LEU A 17 6.13 -15.02 -0.13
C LEU A 17 6.02 -14.09 1.08
N ILE A 18 5.21 -13.04 0.96
CA ILE A 18 5.00 -12.07 2.03
C ILE A 18 3.65 -12.29 2.70
N PHE A 19 3.68 -12.59 4.00
CA PHE A 19 2.49 -12.74 4.84
C PHE A 19 2.09 -11.38 5.41
N LEU A 20 0.88 -10.89 5.08
CA LEU A 20 0.34 -9.65 5.63
C LEU A 20 -0.68 -9.92 6.75
N PRO A 21 -0.28 -9.82 8.03
CA PRO A 21 -1.15 -10.12 9.17
C PRO A 21 -2.17 -9.02 9.49
N ARG A 22 -2.29 -7.97 8.66
CA ARG A 22 -3.22 -6.83 8.84
C ARG A 22 -3.16 -6.18 10.23
N ALA A 23 -1.95 -6.03 10.77
CA ALA A 23 -1.71 -5.56 12.15
C ALA A 23 -2.35 -6.42 13.28
N ASN A 24 -2.78 -7.64 12.99
CA ASN A 24 -3.32 -8.58 13.99
C ASN A 24 -2.21 -9.44 14.59
N TYR A 25 -1.98 -9.31 15.90
CA TYR A 25 -0.93 -10.05 16.61
C TYR A 25 -1.09 -11.58 16.54
N LYS A 26 -2.32 -12.09 16.59
CA LYS A 26 -2.58 -13.54 16.48
C LYS A 26 -2.21 -14.05 15.09
N LEU A 27 -2.55 -13.31 14.04
CA LEU A 27 -2.15 -13.67 12.67
C LEU A 27 -0.64 -13.57 12.47
N LYS A 28 0.01 -12.57 13.08
CA LYS A 28 1.48 -12.45 13.05
C LYS A 28 2.14 -13.66 13.71
N ALA A 29 1.63 -14.13 14.84
CA ALA A 29 2.12 -15.32 15.52
C ALA A 29 1.90 -16.60 14.67
N ILE A 30 0.75 -16.73 14.01
CA ILE A 30 0.49 -17.84 13.08
C ILE A 30 1.46 -17.79 11.90
N ALA A 31 1.63 -16.65 11.26
CA ALA A 31 2.56 -16.46 10.15
C ALA A 31 4.01 -16.80 10.57
N ALA A 32 4.44 -16.36 11.76
CA ALA A 32 5.75 -16.69 12.30
C ALA A 32 5.94 -18.21 12.49
N ARG A 33 4.93 -18.91 12.98
CA ARG A 33 4.97 -20.37 13.11
C ARG A 33 5.02 -21.07 11.75
N VAL A 34 4.27 -20.56 10.76
CA VAL A 34 4.28 -21.11 9.39
C VAL A 34 5.67 -20.93 8.77
N ILE A 35 6.26 -19.74 8.87
CA ILE A 35 7.60 -19.48 8.32
C ILE A 35 8.67 -20.29 9.02
N ALA A 36 8.60 -20.43 10.35
CA ALA A 36 9.54 -21.25 11.11
C ALA A 36 9.51 -22.74 10.71
N ALA A 37 8.37 -23.20 10.18
CA ALA A 37 8.19 -24.57 9.68
C ALA A 37 8.33 -24.68 8.15
N ALA A 38 8.54 -23.56 7.45
CA ALA A 38 8.62 -23.55 5.99
C ALA A 38 9.97 -24.11 5.53
N PRO A 39 10.00 -24.86 4.42
CA PRO A 39 11.25 -25.40 3.90
C PRO A 39 12.11 -24.26 3.34
N ASN A 40 13.37 -24.14 3.79
CA ASN A 40 14.37 -23.26 3.19
C ASN A 40 14.90 -23.89 1.89
N ILE A 41 14.04 -23.97 0.87
CA ILE A 41 14.38 -24.49 -0.46
C ILE A 41 14.44 -23.30 -1.42
N GLU A 42 15.57 -23.12 -2.09
CA GLU A 42 15.65 -22.17 -3.20
C GLU A 42 14.59 -22.50 -4.27
N PRO A 43 13.90 -21.51 -4.84
CA PRO A 43 14.16 -20.06 -4.76
C PRO A 43 13.28 -19.32 -3.72
N TRP A 44 12.66 -20.01 -2.76
CA TRP A 44 11.63 -19.40 -1.91
C TRP A 44 12.21 -18.57 -0.75
N GLN A 45 11.70 -17.35 -0.60
CA GLN A 45 11.98 -16.49 0.56
C GLN A 45 10.65 -16.12 1.24
N TYR A 46 10.61 -16.19 2.57
CA TYR A 46 9.40 -15.95 3.34
C TYR A 46 9.58 -14.72 4.25
N GLU A 47 8.65 -13.77 4.18
CA GLU A 47 8.68 -12.54 4.98
C GLU A 47 7.33 -12.30 5.69
N ILE A 48 7.35 -11.58 6.83
CA ILE A 48 6.14 -11.17 7.55
C ILE A 48 6.05 -9.65 7.55
N GLY A 49 4.94 -9.14 7.02
CA GLY A 49 4.65 -7.73 6.91
C GLY A 49 5.44 -7.06 5.79
N ILE A 50 5.11 -5.79 5.54
CA ILE A 50 5.82 -4.95 4.57
C ILE A 50 6.35 -3.75 5.33
N LYS A 51 7.67 -3.53 5.24
CA LYS A 51 8.28 -2.33 5.80
C LYS A 51 7.89 -1.11 4.97
N PRO A 52 7.73 0.08 5.58
CA PRO A 52 7.46 1.30 4.82
C PRO A 52 8.58 1.56 3.80
N TYR A 53 8.20 1.89 2.57
CA TYR A 53 9.15 2.36 1.57
C TYR A 53 9.64 3.77 1.90
N ASN A 54 10.95 4.01 1.85
CA ASN A 54 11.55 5.25 2.38
C ASN A 54 11.82 6.33 1.32
N HIS A 55 11.66 6.02 0.03
CA HIS A 55 11.81 6.99 -1.06
C HIS A 55 10.45 7.46 -1.56
N SER A 56 10.44 8.22 -2.66
CA SER A 56 9.21 8.78 -3.22
C SER A 56 8.24 7.70 -3.70
N VAL A 57 6.94 8.00 -3.66
CA VAL A 57 5.90 7.11 -4.21
C VAL A 57 6.11 6.85 -5.71
N ILE A 58 6.68 7.82 -6.43
CA ILE A 58 6.95 7.68 -7.87
C ILE A 58 8.06 6.67 -8.13
N SER A 59 9.14 6.70 -7.34
CA SER A 59 10.20 5.68 -7.41
C SER A 59 9.64 4.28 -7.12
N LEU A 60 8.79 4.17 -6.09
CA LEU A 60 8.12 2.91 -5.76
C LEU A 60 7.28 2.38 -6.93
N CYS A 61 6.52 3.25 -7.60
CA CYS A 61 5.71 2.89 -8.76
C CYS A 61 6.55 2.44 -9.96
N ALA A 62 7.70 3.08 -10.20
CA ALA A 62 8.60 2.72 -11.29
C ALA A 62 9.27 1.35 -11.10
N GLU A 63 9.55 0.96 -9.85
CA GLU A 63 10.23 -0.30 -9.52
C GLU A 63 9.32 -1.54 -9.56
N ASN A 64 8.02 -1.39 -9.28
CA ASN A 64 7.15 -2.53 -8.92
C ASN A 64 5.99 -2.79 -9.89
N ASN A 65 5.86 -2.04 -10.99
CA ASN A 65 4.85 -2.26 -12.06
C ASN A 65 3.42 -2.56 -11.53
N PHE A 66 2.92 -1.79 -10.56
CA PHE A 66 1.65 -2.10 -9.86
C PHE A 66 0.39 -2.12 -10.73
N ILE A 67 0.44 -1.54 -11.94
CA ILE A 67 -0.69 -1.48 -12.87
C ILE A 67 -0.42 -2.40 -14.06
N ASP A 68 0.46 -1.97 -14.96
CA ASP A 68 1.03 -2.77 -16.05
C ASP A 68 2.41 -2.20 -16.43
N SER A 69 3.16 -2.94 -17.24
CA SER A 69 4.52 -2.56 -17.67
C SER A 69 4.60 -1.35 -18.61
N ASN A 70 3.47 -0.89 -19.14
CA ASN A 70 3.41 0.21 -20.11
C ASN A 70 2.79 1.49 -19.53
N THR A 71 2.52 1.51 -18.23
CA THR A 71 1.86 2.61 -17.55
C THR A 71 2.85 3.38 -16.71
N ILE A 72 2.97 4.67 -17.02
CA ILE A 72 3.80 5.61 -16.29
C ILE A 72 2.88 6.39 -15.36
N VAL A 73 3.15 6.30 -14.05
CA VAL A 73 2.50 7.13 -13.03
C VAL A 73 3.34 8.38 -12.85
N TYR A 74 2.76 9.54 -13.16
CA TYR A 74 3.45 10.83 -13.04
C TYR A 74 3.37 11.39 -11.64
N GLN A 75 2.18 11.39 -11.05
CA GLN A 75 1.96 11.90 -9.71
C GLN A 75 0.75 11.22 -9.06
N ILE A 76 0.86 10.98 -7.75
CA ILE A 76 -0.27 10.57 -6.93
C ILE A 76 -0.54 11.65 -5.92
N TYR A 77 -1.80 12.08 -5.83
CA TYR A 77 -2.24 13.03 -4.83
C TYR A 77 -3.42 12.48 -4.03
N PHE A 78 -3.61 13.02 -2.84
CA PHE A 78 -4.70 12.64 -1.95
C PHE A 78 -5.38 13.84 -1.30
N ALA A 79 -6.59 13.61 -0.79
CA ALA A 79 -7.27 14.48 0.14
C ALA A 79 -7.95 13.64 1.22
N VAL A 80 -8.06 14.17 2.44
CA VAL A 80 -8.77 13.48 3.53
C VAL A 80 -10.27 13.76 3.38
N LYS A 81 -11.04 12.73 3.03
CA LYS A 81 -12.51 12.83 2.91
C LYS A 81 -13.17 12.92 4.27
N LYS A 82 -12.75 12.06 5.20
CA LYS A 82 -13.33 11.90 6.52
C LYS A 82 -12.32 11.27 7.46
N ILE A 83 -12.37 11.68 8.72
CA ILE A 83 -11.71 10.99 9.83
C ILE A 83 -12.80 10.25 10.62
N TYR A 84 -12.63 8.95 10.82
CA TYR A 84 -13.52 8.17 11.66
C TYR A 84 -13.13 8.37 13.12
N ILE A 85 -14.00 9.03 13.90
CA ILE A 85 -13.72 9.42 15.29
C ILE A 85 -13.36 8.19 16.13
N THR A 86 -14.18 7.14 16.10
CA THR A 86 -14.01 5.95 16.96
C THR A 86 -12.72 5.17 16.71
N SER A 87 -12.30 5.05 15.46
CA SER A 87 -11.11 4.27 15.09
C SER A 87 -9.87 5.13 14.82
N ASN A 88 -10.05 6.45 14.82
CA ASN A 88 -9.09 7.46 14.37
C ASN A 88 -8.52 7.21 12.95
N LYS A 89 -9.22 6.45 12.10
CA LYS A 89 -8.75 6.09 10.75
C LYS A 89 -9.20 7.10 9.69
N LEU A 90 -8.41 7.23 8.64
CA LEU A 90 -8.65 8.12 7.52
C LEU A 90 -9.43 7.43 6.39
N HIS A 91 -10.35 8.17 5.78
CA HIS A 91 -10.91 7.89 4.48
C HIS A 91 -10.28 8.85 3.47
N LEU A 92 -9.54 8.32 2.49
CA LEU A 92 -8.82 9.12 1.51
C LEU A 92 -9.61 9.23 0.18
N LEU A 93 -9.52 10.39 -0.47
CA LEU A 93 -9.73 10.53 -1.90
C LEU A 93 -8.37 10.51 -2.57
N ILE A 94 -8.20 9.71 -3.63
CA ILE A 94 -6.93 9.59 -4.33
C ILE A 94 -7.12 9.96 -5.79
N TYR A 95 -6.28 10.86 -6.26
CA TYR A 95 -6.16 11.25 -7.65
C TYR A 95 -4.82 10.73 -8.19
N LEU A 96 -4.86 10.05 -9.32
CA LEU A 96 -3.69 9.53 -10.00
C LEU A 96 -3.57 10.20 -11.36
N GLU A 97 -2.38 10.71 -11.66
CA GLU A 97 -1.99 11.26 -12.94
C GLU A 97 -1.08 10.26 -13.67
N MET A 98 -1.49 9.82 -14.85
CA MET A 98 -0.85 8.71 -15.58
C MET A 98 -1.04 8.86 -17.09
N ASN A 99 -0.20 8.17 -17.86
CA ASN A 99 -0.20 8.24 -19.34
C ASN A 99 -1.37 7.49 -20.01
N LYS A 100 -2.00 6.53 -19.32
CA LYS A 100 -3.04 5.65 -19.89
C LYS A 100 -4.25 5.54 -18.97
N GLN A 101 -5.43 5.34 -19.56
CA GLN A 101 -6.64 5.07 -18.77
C GLN A 101 -6.75 3.60 -18.43
N HIS A 102 -7.15 3.34 -17.19
CA HIS A 102 -7.35 2.00 -16.64
C HIS A 102 -8.74 1.87 -16.03
N SER A 103 -9.23 0.65 -15.89
CA SER A 103 -10.50 0.40 -15.22
C SER A 103 -10.44 0.84 -13.76
N LYS A 104 -11.61 1.12 -13.18
CA LYS A 104 -11.69 1.49 -11.76
C LYS A 104 -11.21 0.36 -10.84
N ALA A 105 -11.40 -0.90 -11.25
CA ALA A 105 -11.02 -2.07 -10.46
C ALA A 105 -9.49 -2.24 -10.43
N GLU A 106 -8.84 -2.17 -11.59
CA GLU A 106 -7.36 -2.26 -11.72
C GLU A 106 -6.69 -1.16 -10.90
N LEU A 107 -7.14 0.09 -11.07
CA LEU A 107 -6.58 1.20 -10.30
C LEU A 107 -6.79 1.03 -8.80
N HIS A 108 -7.94 0.49 -8.38
CA HIS A 108 -8.20 0.26 -6.97
C HIS A 108 -7.26 -0.80 -6.39
N GLN A 109 -7.03 -1.90 -7.10
CA GLN A 109 -6.10 -2.93 -6.67
C GLN A 109 -4.65 -2.40 -6.64
N ALA A 110 -4.22 -1.71 -7.69
CA ALA A 110 -2.89 -1.10 -7.76
C ALA A 110 -2.67 -0.09 -6.62
N MET A 111 -3.66 0.76 -6.34
CA MET A 111 -3.54 1.77 -5.29
C MET A 111 -3.54 1.15 -3.89
N ASP A 112 -4.26 0.06 -3.66
CA ASP A 112 -4.18 -0.67 -2.38
C ASP A 112 -2.76 -1.20 -2.16
N SER A 113 -2.17 -1.82 -3.19
CA SER A 113 -0.77 -2.24 -3.18
C SER A 113 0.18 -1.07 -2.94
N ILE A 114 0.10 0.00 -3.73
CA ILE A 114 0.97 1.17 -3.58
C ILE A 114 0.89 1.75 -2.16
N LEU A 115 -0.30 1.89 -1.58
CA LEU A 115 -0.45 2.42 -0.21
C LEU A 115 0.17 1.48 0.83
N ILE A 116 -0.03 0.17 0.72
CA ILE A 116 0.53 -0.81 1.64
C ILE A 116 2.07 -0.81 1.56
N TRP A 117 2.62 -0.79 0.35
CA TRP A 117 4.07 -0.76 0.14
C TRP A 117 4.69 0.56 0.59
N PHE A 118 4.05 1.67 0.25
CA PHE A 118 4.54 3.00 0.62
C PHE A 118 4.52 3.20 2.14
N LEU A 119 3.42 2.87 2.80
CA LEU A 119 3.23 3.11 4.23
C LEU A 119 3.77 1.98 5.11
N GLY A 120 3.91 0.78 4.58
CA GLY A 120 4.09 -0.45 5.35
C GLY A 120 2.75 -0.95 5.91
N ASP A 121 2.64 -2.27 6.10
CA ASP A 121 1.38 -2.92 6.47
C ASP A 121 0.86 -2.45 7.83
N ALA A 122 1.74 -2.39 8.84
CA ALA A 122 1.37 -1.95 10.18
C ALA A 122 0.80 -0.52 10.20
N PHE A 123 1.42 0.41 9.48
CA PHE A 123 0.98 1.80 9.43
C PHE A 123 -0.30 1.94 8.61
N TYR A 124 -0.36 1.30 7.44
CA TYR A 124 -1.54 1.30 6.57
C TYR A 124 -2.78 0.82 7.33
N TYR A 125 -2.75 -0.37 7.91
CA TYR A 125 -3.92 -0.93 8.58
C TYR A 125 -4.28 -0.23 9.89
N ARG A 126 -3.33 0.46 10.53
CA ARG A 126 -3.57 1.27 11.73
C ARG A 126 -4.29 2.57 11.40
N HIS A 127 -3.89 3.26 10.33
CA HIS A 127 -4.32 4.64 10.07
C HIS A 127 -5.29 4.79 8.90
N ILE A 128 -5.32 3.87 7.95
CA ILE A 128 -6.17 3.95 6.76
C ILE A 128 -7.36 3.01 6.92
N SER A 129 -8.57 3.54 6.72
CA SER A 129 -9.81 2.73 6.74
C SER A 129 -10.21 2.29 5.34
N ARG A 130 -10.18 3.21 4.38
CA ARG A 130 -10.52 2.99 2.98
C ARG A 130 -10.10 4.20 2.15
N PHE A 131 -10.06 4.03 0.84
CA PHE A 131 -9.86 5.12 -0.09
C PHE A 131 -10.86 5.05 -1.24
N LYS A 132 -10.99 6.15 -1.98
CA LYS A 132 -11.75 6.22 -3.23
C LYS A 132 -10.90 6.88 -4.30
N ILE A 133 -10.75 6.20 -5.42
CA ILE A 133 -10.11 6.78 -6.61
C ILE A 133 -11.08 7.73 -7.30
N ILE A 134 -10.58 8.89 -7.67
CA ILE A 134 -11.30 9.93 -8.40
C ILE A 134 -10.55 10.25 -9.69
N ARG A 135 -11.29 10.44 -10.79
CA ARG A 135 -10.71 10.70 -12.12
C ARG A 135 -10.69 12.17 -12.52
N ARG A 136 -11.44 13.02 -11.82
CA ARG A 136 -11.50 14.46 -12.09
C ARG A 136 -10.89 15.20 -10.92
N LYS A 137 -10.03 16.17 -11.22
CA LYS A 137 -9.60 17.19 -10.26
C LYS A 137 -10.85 17.99 -9.90
N TYR A 138 -11.41 17.75 -8.72
CA TYR A 138 -12.48 18.59 -8.22
C TYR A 138 -11.88 19.98 -8.01
N SER A 139 -12.35 20.99 -8.74
CA SER A 139 -11.81 22.36 -8.68
C SER A 139 -11.80 22.97 -7.27
N LYS A 140 -12.57 22.40 -6.34
CA LYS A 140 -12.67 22.83 -4.93
C LYS A 140 -11.86 21.98 -3.94
N ILE A 141 -11.25 20.87 -4.37
CA ILE A 141 -10.50 19.99 -3.46
C ILE A 141 -9.01 20.20 -3.68
N ASN A 142 -8.33 20.69 -2.64
CA ASN A 142 -6.89 20.80 -2.61
C ASN A 142 -6.29 19.41 -2.38
N PHE A 143 -5.75 18.84 -3.44
CA PHE A 143 -5.02 17.58 -3.38
C PHE A 143 -3.58 17.83 -2.95
N ILE A 144 -3.08 16.99 -2.05
CA ILE A 144 -1.73 17.02 -1.50
C ILE A 144 -0.96 15.84 -2.10
N PRO A 145 0.33 15.97 -2.46
CA PRO A 145 1.16 14.85 -2.89
C PRO A 145 1.11 13.69 -1.90
N LEU A 146 1.03 12.44 -2.38
CA LEU A 146 0.94 11.26 -1.50
C LEU A 146 2.16 11.12 -0.58
N ASP A 147 3.32 11.61 -1.00
CA ASP A 147 4.54 11.60 -0.19
C ASP A 147 4.36 12.27 1.18
N GLU A 148 3.49 13.28 1.28
CA GLU A 148 3.19 13.99 2.52
C GLU A 148 2.25 13.24 3.47
N LEU A 149 1.67 12.12 3.03
CA LEU A 149 0.67 11.38 3.81
C LEU A 149 1.23 10.90 5.16
N LYS A 150 2.48 10.42 5.18
CA LYS A 150 3.14 9.96 6.42
C LYS A 150 3.27 11.10 7.42
N ASN A 151 3.76 12.25 6.97
CA ASN A 151 3.94 13.46 7.78
C ASN A 151 2.60 13.92 8.37
N ILE A 152 1.54 13.95 7.55
CA ILE A 152 0.20 14.36 7.99
C ILE A 152 -0.38 13.40 9.04
N ILE A 153 -0.21 12.09 8.85
CA ILE A 153 -0.69 11.10 9.83
C ILE A 153 0.10 11.19 11.14
N GLN A 154 1.40 11.38 11.08
CA GLN A 154 2.24 11.54 12.27
C GLN A 154 1.92 12.83 13.03
N TYR A 155 1.76 13.95 12.32
CA TYR A 155 1.34 15.23 12.92
C TYR A 155 -0.03 15.11 13.61
N LYS A 156 -0.97 14.40 13.00
CA LYS A 156 -2.27 14.10 13.61
C LYS A 156 -2.14 13.25 14.87
N ALA A 157 -1.13 12.38 14.99
CA ALA A 157 -0.95 11.57 16.20
C ALA A 157 -0.33 12.34 17.37
N LEU A 158 0.26 13.52 17.10
CA LEU A 158 0.87 14.39 18.10
C LEU A 158 -0.10 15.43 18.68
N ASN A 159 -1.26 15.63 18.06
CA ASN A 159 -2.31 16.57 18.45
C ASN A 159 -3.62 15.84 18.81
#